data_AF-A0A662TNW2-F1
#
_entry.id   AF-A0A662TNW2-F1
#
_cell.length_a   1.000
_cell.length_b   1.000
_cell.length_c   1.000
_cell.angle_alpha   90.00
_cell.angle_beta   90.00
_cell.angle_gamma   90.00
#
_symmetry.space_group_name_H-M   'P 1'
#
loop_
_entity.id
_entity.type
_entity.pdbx_description
1 polymer ?
#
loop_
_entity_poly.entity_id
_entity_poly.type
_entity_poly.pdbx_seq_one_letter_code
_entity_poly.pdbx_strand_id
1 'polypeptide(L)'
;MLLPERVERLRIYIPREYIDDVLYQIGLLKCAQINDISEEARGGVKRETLPDAYYRASRLISSIESLIGPDLTIDRYPSLSEVRSVIDRLDSAEHFVKSVESDRSMLEKENVLERLRRLYASLRIYLSIAEARTKTVHTKLVQVIDLWVLSKKRDTLINKIKDITRDAYAIKVLEKKRIAAEHAHPAEESAPTYITVKQDYLRNLQSLVEARGVPSSREINPTIFMTVTVPIIFGLMFGDVGHSAILLVGGLLLWWVRKRGVRASGIKGIILNGAPLLTALGIGGLIFGFIYGELFGYESWFEAVFGYRPPPLRIELGAAGVWIISPLTEEAPLSNAFHTILQIGPFRILAGVL
;
A
#
# COMPACT_ATOMS: atom_id res chain seq x y z
N MET A 1 -12.26 -9.94 -3.67
CA MET A 1 -10.95 -9.96 -2.98
C MET A 1 -9.85 -10.45 -3.91
N LEU A 2 -10.16 -11.38 -4.82
CA LEU A 2 -9.25 -11.85 -5.86
C LEU A 2 -8.96 -10.83 -6.95
N LEU A 3 -9.96 -10.05 -7.38
CA LEU A 3 -9.76 -8.99 -8.38
C LEU A 3 -9.59 -7.62 -7.71
N PRO A 4 -8.74 -6.73 -8.27
CA PRO A 4 -8.69 -5.32 -7.93
C PRO A 4 -10.07 -4.65 -8.02
N GLU A 5 -10.26 -3.56 -7.26
CA GLU A 5 -11.49 -2.80 -7.34
C GLU A 5 -11.65 -2.13 -8.70
N ARG A 6 -12.88 -2.12 -9.21
CA ARG A 6 -13.20 -1.49 -10.48
C ARG A 6 -13.03 0.03 -10.39
N VAL A 7 -12.29 0.58 -11.36
CA VAL A 7 -12.11 2.02 -11.56
C VAL A 7 -12.77 2.49 -12.85
N GLU A 8 -13.28 3.72 -12.83
CA GLU A 8 -13.91 4.43 -13.94
C GLU A 8 -13.17 5.72 -14.24
N ARG A 9 -13.01 6.07 -15.52
CA ARG A 9 -12.38 7.33 -15.95
C ARG A 9 -13.46 8.38 -16.14
N LEU A 10 -13.29 9.51 -15.49
CA LEU A 10 -14.18 10.66 -15.57
C LEU A 10 -13.41 11.86 -16.08
N ARG A 11 -14.04 12.60 -17.00
CA ARG A 11 -13.61 13.94 -17.38
C ARG A 11 -14.63 14.95 -16.87
N ILE A 12 -14.18 15.83 -15.98
CA ILE A 12 -15.00 16.75 -15.21
C ILE A 12 -14.71 18.17 -15.68
N TYR A 13 -15.76 18.92 -15.97
CA TYR A 13 -15.74 20.31 -16.40
C TYR A 13 -16.38 21.15 -15.31
N ILE A 14 -15.64 22.08 -14.74
CA ILE A 14 -16.11 22.95 -13.65
C ILE A 14 -15.71 24.40 -13.91
N PRO A 15 -16.44 25.39 -13.37
CA PRO A 15 -16.00 26.77 -13.35
C PRO A 15 -14.67 26.90 -12.60
N ARG A 16 -13.79 27.76 -13.11
CA ARG A 16 -12.42 27.91 -12.60
C ARG A 16 -12.36 28.35 -11.13
N GLU A 17 -13.39 29.04 -10.64
CA GLU A 17 -13.46 29.50 -9.25
C GLU A 17 -13.60 28.37 -8.22
N TYR A 18 -14.12 27.20 -8.61
CA TYR A 18 -14.34 26.06 -7.71
C TYR A 18 -13.23 25.01 -7.74
N ILE A 19 -12.16 25.22 -8.52
CA ILE A 19 -11.13 24.19 -8.73
C ILE A 19 -10.47 23.74 -7.42
N ASP A 20 -10.07 24.68 -6.58
CA ASP A 20 -9.36 24.35 -5.34
C ASP A 20 -10.26 23.58 -4.37
N ASP A 21 -11.55 23.95 -4.29
CA ASP A 21 -12.56 23.28 -3.49
C ASP A 21 -12.81 21.84 -3.97
N VAL A 22 -12.92 21.66 -5.29
CA VAL A 22 -13.09 20.33 -5.90
C VAL A 22 -11.86 19.46 -5.70
N LEU A 23 -10.66 19.97 -5.95
CA LEU A 23 -9.40 19.23 -5.76
C LEU A 23 -9.20 18.85 -4.29
N TYR A 24 -9.53 19.75 -3.35
CA TYR A 24 -9.48 19.46 -1.93
C TYR A 24 -10.44 18.32 -1.53
N GLN A 25 -11.69 18.34 -2.02
CA GLN A 25 -12.65 17.27 -1.74
C GLN A 25 -12.27 15.93 -2.39
N ILE A 26 -11.72 15.96 -3.60
CA ILE A 26 -11.15 14.78 -4.26
C ILE A 26 -10.06 14.16 -3.37
N GLY A 27 -9.15 15.00 -2.84
CA GLY A 27 -8.10 14.56 -1.92
C GLY A 27 -8.64 13.95 -0.63
N LEU A 28 -9.67 14.56 -0.02
CA LEU A 28 -10.30 14.05 1.21
C LEU A 28 -10.97 12.68 1.03
N LEU A 29 -11.54 12.40 -0.15
CA LEU A 29 -12.20 11.12 -0.42
C LEU A 29 -11.21 9.95 -0.60
N LYS A 30 -9.93 10.25 -0.88
CA LYS A 30 -8.83 9.28 -1.07
C LYS A 30 -9.20 8.14 -2.03
N CYS A 31 -9.86 8.46 -3.14
CA CYS A 31 -10.44 7.46 -4.03
C CYS A 31 -10.26 7.75 -5.52
N ALA A 32 -9.42 8.73 -5.85
CA ALA A 32 -9.21 9.16 -7.21
C ALA A 32 -7.75 9.48 -7.49
N GLN A 33 -7.35 9.23 -8.74
CA GLN A 33 -6.05 9.57 -9.27
C GLN A 33 -6.25 10.49 -10.47
N ILE A 34 -5.64 11.68 -10.42
CA ILE A 34 -5.73 12.68 -11.48
C ILE A 34 -4.73 12.31 -12.59
N ASN A 35 -5.22 12.27 -13.81
CA ASN A 35 -4.42 12.07 -15.03
C ASN A 35 -3.84 13.41 -15.47
N ASP A 36 -2.62 13.37 -16.00
CA ASP A 36 -2.00 14.57 -16.54
C ASP A 36 -2.49 14.80 -17.97
N ILE A 37 -3.36 15.80 -18.12
CA ILE A 37 -3.88 16.24 -19.42
C ILE A 37 -3.26 17.55 -19.87
N SER A 38 -2.20 18.02 -19.20
CA SER A 38 -1.51 19.26 -19.58
C SER A 38 -1.00 19.19 -21.02
N GLU A 39 -0.56 18.01 -21.47
CA GLU A 39 -0.13 17.75 -22.85
C GLU A 39 -1.24 17.88 -23.90
N GLU A 40 -2.51 17.74 -23.51
CA GLU A 40 -3.66 17.92 -24.41
C GLU A 40 -3.97 19.41 -24.70
N ALA A 41 -3.30 20.36 -24.03
CA ALA A 41 -3.53 21.79 -24.20
C ALA A 41 -3.18 22.25 -25.63
N ARG A 42 -4.19 22.52 -26.44
CA ARG A 42 -4.07 23.06 -27.81
C ARG A 42 -5.09 24.17 -28.06
N GLY A 43 -4.71 25.16 -28.85
CA GLY A 43 -5.58 26.27 -29.23
C GLY A 43 -5.99 27.15 -28.04
N GLY A 44 -7.31 27.30 -27.81
CA GLY A 44 -7.86 28.12 -26.73
C GLY A 44 -7.75 27.54 -25.31
N VAL A 45 -7.17 26.34 -25.18
CA VAL A 45 -6.95 25.63 -23.91
C VAL A 45 -5.52 25.88 -23.44
N LYS A 46 -5.35 26.34 -22.20
CA LYS A 46 -4.06 26.68 -21.59
C LYS A 46 -3.71 25.70 -20.47
N ARG A 47 -2.40 25.47 -20.30
CA ARG A 47 -1.84 24.74 -19.15
C ARG A 47 -1.81 25.66 -17.93
N GLU A 48 -1.99 25.10 -16.74
CA GLU A 48 -1.70 25.83 -15.50
C GLU A 48 -0.22 25.71 -15.15
N THR A 49 0.37 26.81 -14.67
CA THR A 49 1.74 26.86 -14.16
C THR A 49 1.74 26.96 -12.64
N LEU A 50 2.83 26.56 -12.01
CA LEU A 50 3.00 26.70 -10.56
C LEU A 50 3.06 28.18 -10.17
N PRO A 51 2.27 28.65 -9.19
CA PRO A 51 2.37 30.02 -8.67
C PRO A 51 3.67 30.25 -7.88
N ASP A 52 4.17 31.48 -7.80
CA ASP A 52 5.38 31.81 -7.01
C ASP A 52 5.27 31.41 -5.53
N ALA A 53 4.06 31.51 -4.97
CA ALA A 53 3.75 31.07 -3.61
C ALA A 53 4.04 29.57 -3.38
N TYR A 54 4.01 28.74 -4.43
CA TYR A 54 4.38 27.32 -4.36
C TYR A 54 5.85 27.14 -3.95
N TYR A 55 6.77 27.82 -4.64
CA TYR A 55 8.21 27.70 -4.37
C TYR A 55 8.57 28.26 -2.99
N ARG A 56 7.89 29.32 -2.55
CA ARG A 56 8.02 29.86 -1.19
C ARG A 56 7.53 28.87 -0.13
N ALA A 57 6.33 28.32 -0.32
CA ALA A 57 5.76 27.32 0.58
C ALA A 57 6.60 26.03 0.65
N SER A 58 7.16 25.57 -0.48
CA SER A 58 8.04 24.41 -0.55
C SER A 58 9.32 24.61 0.26
N ARG A 59 9.96 25.78 0.14
CA ARG A 59 11.13 26.14 0.98
C ARG A 59 10.78 26.14 2.48
N LEU A 60 9.63 26.70 2.84
CA LEU A 60 9.17 26.69 4.24
C LEU A 60 8.95 25.28 4.78
N ILE A 61 8.38 24.38 3.97
CA ILE A 61 8.22 22.98 4.34
C ILE A 61 9.58 22.35 4.67
N SER A 62 10.59 22.53 3.80
CA SER A 62 11.94 22.02 4.04
C SER A 62 12.58 22.59 5.31
N SER A 63 12.39 23.89 5.56
CA SER A 63 12.81 24.54 6.83
C SER A 63 12.15 23.88 8.04
N ILE A 64 10.82 23.67 8.02
CA ILE A 64 10.09 23.04 9.13
C ILE A 64 10.52 21.59 9.33
N GLU A 65 10.72 20.82 8.25
CA GLU A 65 11.20 19.44 8.31
C GLU A 65 12.61 19.35 8.91
N SER A 66 13.47 20.35 8.67
CA SER A 66 14.79 20.42 9.30
C SER A 66 14.74 20.68 10.82
N LEU A 67 13.64 21.26 11.31
CA LEU A 67 13.46 21.58 12.73
C LEU A 67 12.84 20.43 13.52
N ILE A 68 11.83 19.75 12.95
CA ILE A 68 11.00 18.79 13.69
C ILE A 68 11.18 17.34 13.16
N GLY A 69 11.86 17.16 12.03
CA GLY A 69 12.07 15.87 11.37
C GLY A 69 11.02 15.55 10.29
N PRO A 70 11.30 14.58 9.40
CA PRO A 70 10.45 14.27 8.24
C PRO A 70 9.18 13.48 8.58
N ASP A 71 9.14 12.78 9.72
CA ASP A 71 8.01 11.93 10.13
C ASP A 71 6.92 12.70 10.89
N LEU A 72 6.49 13.85 10.36
CA LEU A 72 5.35 14.58 10.92
C LEU A 72 4.04 13.89 10.54
N THR A 73 3.37 13.31 11.52
CA THR A 73 1.98 12.86 11.33
C THR A 73 1.04 14.07 11.30
N ILE A 74 0.31 14.22 10.19
CA ILE A 74 -0.79 15.19 10.10
C ILE A 74 -1.97 14.59 10.89
N ASP A 75 -2.12 15.02 12.14
CA ASP A 75 -3.17 14.51 13.03
C ASP A 75 -4.56 15.04 12.62
N ARG A 76 -4.61 16.23 12.03
CA ARG A 76 -5.84 16.88 11.54
C ARG A 76 -5.60 17.54 10.19
N TYR A 77 -6.46 17.23 9.22
CA TYR A 77 -6.46 17.92 7.93
C TYR A 77 -7.02 19.34 8.12
N PRO A 78 -6.27 20.41 7.82
CA PRO A 78 -6.79 21.77 7.88
C PRO A 78 -7.88 21.98 6.83
N SER A 79 -8.81 22.87 7.17
CA SER A 79 -9.87 23.31 6.25
C SER A 79 -9.29 24.14 5.11
N LEU A 80 -9.99 24.21 3.98
CA LEU A 80 -9.51 25.01 2.84
C LEU A 80 -9.39 26.51 3.18
N SER A 81 -10.24 27.03 4.07
CA SER A 81 -10.13 28.40 4.59
C SER A 81 -8.87 28.61 5.42
N GLU A 82 -8.47 27.63 6.24
CA GLU A 82 -7.22 27.68 7.00
C GLU A 82 -6.02 27.66 6.04
N VAL A 83 -6.06 26.80 5.01
CA VAL A 83 -5.02 26.74 3.97
C VAL A 83 -4.90 28.08 3.25
N ARG A 84 -6.00 28.67 2.77
CA ARG A 84 -6.01 29.99 2.11
C ARG A 84 -5.44 31.08 3.04
N SER A 85 -5.86 31.11 4.31
CA SER A 85 -5.38 32.11 5.27
C SER A 85 -3.87 32.05 5.53
N VAL A 86 -3.27 30.85 5.46
CA VAL A 86 -1.82 30.67 5.60
C VAL A 86 -1.09 31.20 4.38
N ILE A 87 -1.63 30.94 3.18
CA ILE A 87 -1.03 31.42 1.92
C ILE A 87 -1.17 32.94 1.78
N ASP A 88 -2.30 33.52 2.17
CA ASP A 88 -2.50 34.97 2.18
C ASP A 88 -1.56 35.68 3.17
N ARG A 89 -1.10 34.99 4.21
CA ARG A 89 -0.17 35.50 5.24
C ARG A 89 1.20 34.81 5.19
N LEU A 90 1.64 34.41 4.00
CA LEU A 90 2.87 33.64 3.83
C LEU A 90 4.11 34.37 4.39
N ASP A 91 4.20 35.70 4.22
CA ASP A 91 5.30 36.51 4.76
C ASP A 91 5.40 36.37 6.30
N SER A 92 4.25 36.41 6.98
CA SER A 92 4.18 36.25 8.44
C SER A 92 4.58 34.84 8.88
N ALA A 93 4.23 33.82 8.08
CA ALA A 93 4.65 32.44 8.32
C ALA A 93 6.16 32.28 8.14
N GLU A 94 6.75 32.88 7.11
CA GLU A 94 8.20 32.88 6.88
C GLU A 94 8.95 33.54 8.05
N HIS A 95 8.49 34.69 8.52
CA HIS A 95 9.07 35.35 9.69
C HIS A 95 8.99 34.50 10.96
N PHE A 96 7.86 33.83 11.19
CA PHE A 96 7.69 32.93 12.33
C PHE A 96 8.65 31.75 12.27
N VAL A 97 8.76 31.06 11.12
CA VAL A 97 9.69 29.91 10.99
C VAL A 97 11.13 30.36 11.19
N LYS A 98 11.55 31.49 10.61
CA LYS A 98 12.90 32.06 10.84
C LYS A 98 13.18 32.37 12.31
N SER A 99 12.18 32.86 13.06
CA SER A 99 12.34 33.13 14.50
C SER A 99 12.60 31.84 15.30
N VAL A 100 11.95 30.73 14.92
CA VAL A 100 12.17 29.41 15.54
C VAL A 100 13.51 28.80 15.10
N GLU A 101 13.93 28.99 13.85
CA GLU A 101 15.26 28.57 13.38
C GLU A 101 16.37 29.27 14.17
N SER A 102 16.18 30.55 14.49
CA SER A 102 17.15 31.36 15.24
C SER A 102 17.22 30.98 16.72
N ASP A 103 16.10 30.59 17.32
CA ASP A 103 16.00 30.18 18.71
C ASP A 103 15.28 28.83 18.85
N ARG A 104 16.06 27.75 18.73
CA ARG A 104 15.55 26.38 18.83
C ARG A 104 14.95 26.04 20.19
N SER A 105 15.27 26.78 21.26
CA SER A 105 14.67 26.55 22.58
C SER A 105 13.15 26.76 22.57
N MET A 106 12.64 27.55 21.61
CA MET A 106 11.21 27.75 21.41
C MET A 106 10.45 26.45 21.10
N LEU A 107 11.11 25.43 20.56
CA LEU A 107 10.49 24.13 20.23
C LEU A 107 10.07 23.33 21.48
N GLU A 108 10.62 23.64 22.65
CA GLU A 108 10.20 23.04 23.93
C GLU A 108 8.78 23.48 24.32
N LYS A 109 8.33 24.63 23.80
CA LYS A 109 6.98 25.15 24.06
C LYS A 109 5.98 24.43 23.18
N GLU A 110 5.06 23.69 23.81
CA GLU A 110 4.03 22.90 23.12
C GLU A 110 3.20 23.73 22.12
N ASN A 111 2.85 24.97 22.46
CA ASN A 111 2.13 25.89 21.56
C ASN A 111 2.89 26.22 20.26
N VAL A 112 4.22 26.31 20.32
CA VAL A 112 5.07 26.61 19.15
C VAL A 112 5.11 25.38 18.24
N LEU A 113 5.30 24.20 18.84
CA LEU A 113 5.32 22.93 18.12
C LEU A 113 3.97 22.67 17.43
N GLU A 114 2.85 22.90 18.13
CA GLU A 114 1.52 22.74 17.55
C GLU A 114 1.28 23.72 16.40
N ARG A 115 1.69 24.98 16.56
CA ARG A 115 1.59 25.99 15.49
C ARG A 115 2.40 25.60 14.26
N LEU A 116 3.62 25.07 14.44
CA LEU A 116 4.44 24.57 13.33
C LEU A 116 3.81 23.37 12.64
N ARG A 117 3.26 22.41 13.39
CA ARG A 117 2.53 21.26 12.83
C ARG A 117 1.32 21.69 12.00
N ARG A 118 0.53 22.64 12.49
CA ARG A 118 -0.61 23.21 11.74
C ARG A 118 -0.16 23.93 10.48
N LEU A 119 0.90 24.72 10.57
CA LEU A 119 1.49 25.41 9.42
C LEU A 119 1.98 24.40 8.37
N TYR A 120 2.73 23.40 8.80
CA TYR A 120 3.22 22.30 7.95
C TYR A 120 2.06 21.59 7.23
N ALA A 121 1.01 21.20 7.96
CA ALA A 121 -0.15 20.53 7.38
C ALA A 121 -0.84 21.41 6.31
N SER A 122 -1.02 22.70 6.58
CA SER A 122 -1.64 23.65 5.63
C SER A 122 -0.80 23.83 4.37
N LEU A 123 0.52 24.03 4.52
CA LEU A 123 1.44 24.18 3.38
C LEU A 123 1.47 22.90 2.54
N ARG A 124 1.50 21.72 3.17
CA ARG A 124 1.48 20.43 2.46
C ARG A 124 0.21 20.25 1.63
N ILE A 125 -0.96 20.59 2.17
CA ILE A 125 -2.21 20.54 1.42
C ILE A 125 -2.19 21.53 0.26
N TYR A 126 -1.71 22.76 0.48
CA TYR A 126 -1.58 23.75 -0.58
C TYR A 126 -0.69 23.25 -1.73
N LEU A 127 0.49 22.70 -1.42
CA LEU A 127 1.39 22.11 -2.42
C LEU A 127 0.68 21.01 -3.21
N SER A 128 -0.01 20.09 -2.53
CA SER A 128 -0.76 19.02 -3.21
C SER A 128 -1.86 19.54 -4.14
N ILE A 129 -2.57 20.62 -3.76
CA ILE A 129 -3.59 21.26 -4.61
C ILE A 129 -2.92 21.93 -5.81
N ALA A 130 -1.82 22.66 -5.60
CA ALA A 130 -1.09 23.34 -6.66
C ALA A 130 -0.50 22.35 -7.69
N GLU A 131 0.11 21.25 -7.22
CA GLU A 131 0.60 20.15 -8.06
C GLU A 131 -0.53 19.43 -8.80
N ALA A 132 -1.68 19.21 -8.15
CA ALA A 132 -2.83 18.62 -8.81
C ALA A 132 -3.38 19.54 -9.91
N ARG A 133 -3.34 20.86 -9.69
CA ARG A 133 -3.81 21.87 -10.63
C ARG A 133 -2.97 21.92 -11.91
N THR A 134 -1.66 21.69 -11.86
CA THR A 134 -0.82 21.68 -13.06
C THR A 134 -1.15 20.54 -14.03
N LYS A 135 -1.70 19.42 -13.52
CA LYS A 135 -2.17 18.29 -14.33
C LYS A 135 -3.48 18.56 -15.06
N THR A 136 -4.13 19.68 -14.74
CA THR A 136 -5.40 20.10 -15.34
C THR A 136 -5.17 21.11 -16.46
N VAL A 137 -6.18 21.29 -17.31
CA VAL A 137 -6.18 22.32 -18.35
C VAL A 137 -7.35 23.27 -18.15
N HIS A 138 -7.19 24.51 -18.58
CA HIS A 138 -8.23 25.52 -18.40
C HIS A 138 -8.49 26.31 -19.68
N THR A 139 -9.69 26.86 -19.75
CA THR A 139 -10.12 27.89 -20.71
C THR A 139 -10.34 29.20 -19.94
N LYS A 140 -11.00 30.18 -20.57
CA LYS A 140 -11.33 31.45 -19.89
C LYS A 140 -12.25 31.25 -18.67
N LEU A 141 -13.19 30.31 -18.73
CA LEU A 141 -14.24 30.14 -17.72
C LEU A 141 -14.23 28.75 -17.06
N VAL A 142 -13.86 27.73 -17.82
CA VAL A 142 -13.97 26.33 -17.42
C VAL A 142 -12.60 25.71 -17.25
N GLN A 143 -12.45 24.93 -16.18
CA GLN A 143 -11.31 24.07 -15.91
C GLN A 143 -11.72 22.60 -16.09
N VAL A 144 -10.83 21.83 -16.70
CA VAL A 144 -11.07 20.43 -17.05
C VAL A 144 -10.13 19.56 -16.22
N ILE A 145 -10.70 18.55 -15.57
CA ILE A 145 -9.98 17.56 -14.78
C ILE A 145 -10.26 16.19 -15.38
N ASP A 146 -9.22 15.40 -15.63
CA ASP A 146 -9.34 13.99 -16.01
C ASP A 146 -8.83 13.14 -14.85
N LEU A 147 -9.62 12.17 -14.41
CA LEU A 147 -9.26 11.33 -13.27
C LEU A 147 -9.85 9.93 -13.38
N TRP A 148 -9.20 8.99 -12.73
CA TRP A 148 -9.76 7.68 -12.39
C TRP A 148 -10.37 7.73 -11.00
N VAL A 149 -11.55 7.16 -10.82
CA VAL A 149 -12.23 7.02 -9.52
C VAL A 149 -12.69 5.59 -9.29
N LEU A 150 -12.71 5.14 -8.04
CA LEU A 150 -13.34 3.86 -7.69
C LEU A 150 -14.84 3.89 -8.03
N SER A 151 -15.32 2.89 -8.79
CA SER A 151 -16.73 2.81 -9.22
C SER A 151 -17.71 2.93 -8.04
N LYS A 152 -17.37 2.34 -6.89
CA LYS A 152 -18.20 2.39 -5.67
C LYS A 152 -18.33 3.78 -5.06
N LYS A 153 -17.34 4.66 -5.26
CA LYS A 153 -17.29 6.02 -4.69
C LYS A 153 -17.61 7.10 -5.71
N ARG A 154 -17.88 6.73 -6.96
CA ARG A 154 -18.23 7.65 -8.05
C ARG A 154 -19.39 8.55 -7.66
N ASP A 155 -20.51 7.97 -7.26
CA ASP A 155 -21.74 8.74 -7.01
C ASP A 155 -21.56 9.70 -5.81
N THR A 156 -20.78 9.30 -4.80
CA THR A 156 -20.38 10.17 -3.70
C THR A 156 -19.53 11.35 -4.18
N LEU A 157 -18.59 11.12 -5.09
CA LEU A 157 -17.78 12.19 -5.68
C LEU A 157 -18.65 13.15 -6.51
N ILE A 158 -19.54 12.62 -7.35
CA ILE A 158 -20.44 13.43 -8.18
C ILE A 158 -21.34 14.32 -7.31
N ASN A 159 -21.95 13.75 -6.26
CA ASN A 159 -22.80 14.51 -5.35
C ASN A 159 -22.03 15.63 -4.64
N LYS A 160 -20.80 15.36 -4.18
CA LYS A 160 -19.96 16.41 -3.57
C LYS A 160 -19.60 17.51 -4.55
N ILE A 161 -19.28 17.17 -5.80
CA ILE A 161 -18.98 18.17 -6.83
C ILE A 161 -20.21 19.03 -7.09
N LYS A 162 -21.39 18.40 -7.21
CA LYS A 162 -22.69 19.08 -7.37
C LYS A 162 -22.94 20.09 -6.26
N ASP A 163 -22.71 19.71 -5.00
CA ASP A 163 -22.91 20.58 -3.83
C ASP A 163 -21.97 21.79 -3.85
N ILE A 164 -20.70 21.61 -4.27
CA ILE A 164 -19.70 22.67 -4.32
C ILE A 164 -19.99 23.65 -5.46
N THR A 165 -20.25 23.13 -6.66
CA THR A 165 -20.39 23.95 -7.86
C THR A 165 -21.79 24.52 -8.05
N ARG A 166 -22.72 24.23 -7.14
CA ARG A 166 -24.13 24.69 -7.22
C ARG A 166 -24.75 24.34 -8.57
N ASP A 167 -24.62 23.07 -8.97
CA ASP A 167 -25.04 22.54 -10.27
C ASP A 167 -24.30 23.07 -11.51
N ALA A 168 -23.30 23.95 -11.36
CA ALA A 168 -22.46 24.38 -12.47
C ALA A 168 -21.33 23.36 -12.74
N TYR A 169 -21.64 22.20 -13.30
CA TYR A 169 -20.62 21.22 -13.71
C TYR A 169 -21.09 20.36 -14.89
N ALA A 170 -20.14 19.79 -15.62
CA ALA A 170 -20.41 18.74 -16.61
C ALA A 170 -19.47 17.56 -16.35
N ILE A 171 -19.98 16.33 -16.38
CA ILE A 171 -19.15 15.13 -16.23
C ILE A 171 -19.37 14.23 -17.44
N LYS A 172 -18.27 13.87 -18.09
CA LYS A 172 -18.23 12.88 -19.15
C LYS A 172 -17.59 11.61 -18.60
N VAL A 173 -18.37 10.53 -18.57
CA VAL A 173 -17.83 9.19 -18.29
C VAL A 173 -17.12 8.72 -19.55
N LEU A 174 -15.82 8.49 -19.45
CA LEU A 174 -15.03 7.94 -20.56
C LEU A 174 -15.10 6.43 -20.43
N GLU A 175 -16.05 5.83 -21.15
CA GLU A 175 -16.13 4.38 -21.24
C GLU A 175 -14.83 3.82 -21.80
N LYS A 176 -14.31 2.76 -21.18
CA LYS A 176 -13.28 1.94 -21.80
C LYS A 176 -13.92 1.35 -23.06
N LYS A 177 -13.44 1.73 -24.25
CA LYS A 177 -13.74 0.95 -25.46
C LYS A 177 -13.41 -0.51 -25.12
N ARG A 178 -14.40 -1.39 -25.17
CA ARG A 178 -14.21 -2.84 -25.21
C ARG A 178 -13.55 -3.16 -26.56
N ILE A 179 -12.26 -2.88 -26.71
CA ILE A 179 -11.53 -3.42 -27.85
C ILE A 179 -11.32 -4.89 -27.51
N ALA A 180 -12.09 -5.73 -28.19
CA ALA A 180 -11.88 -7.16 -28.27
C ALA A 180 -10.43 -7.40 -28.69
N ALA A 181 -9.82 -8.42 -28.09
CA ALA A 181 -8.46 -8.83 -28.35
C ALA A 181 -8.14 -8.90 -29.85
N GLU A 182 -7.05 -8.24 -30.26
CA GLU A 182 -6.03 -8.80 -31.15
C GLU A 182 -4.91 -7.76 -31.31
N HIS A 183 -3.77 -8.06 -30.70
CA HIS A 183 -2.44 -7.59 -31.13
C HIS A 183 -2.25 -6.09 -31.38
N ALA A 184 -2.51 -5.26 -30.38
CA ALA A 184 -1.94 -3.92 -30.35
C ALA A 184 -1.42 -3.59 -28.95
N HIS A 185 -0.11 -3.39 -28.83
CA HIS A 185 0.48 -2.50 -27.85
C HIS A 185 0.54 -1.08 -28.46
N PRO A 186 -0.40 -0.18 -28.14
CA PRO A 186 -0.13 1.24 -28.28
C PRO A 186 -0.44 1.89 -26.95
N ALA A 187 0.56 2.00 -26.05
CA ALA A 187 0.55 2.85 -24.86
C ALA A 187 -0.86 3.16 -24.29
N GLU A 188 -1.66 2.11 -24.06
CA GLU A 188 -3.02 2.26 -23.54
C GLU A 188 -2.84 2.74 -22.12
N GLU A 189 -3.24 3.98 -21.86
CA GLU A 189 -3.17 4.64 -20.56
C GLU A 189 -3.79 3.70 -19.50
N SER A 190 -2.93 2.96 -18.82
CA SER A 190 -3.33 1.76 -18.08
C SER A 190 -4.06 2.21 -16.83
N ALA A 191 -5.31 1.75 -16.70
CA ALA A 191 -6.13 2.13 -15.56
C ALA A 191 -5.42 1.73 -14.25
N PRO A 192 -5.41 2.61 -13.24
CA PRO A 192 -4.71 2.34 -12.01
C PRO A 192 -5.35 1.17 -11.26
N THR A 193 -4.53 0.42 -10.56
CA THR A 193 -4.95 -0.72 -9.76
C THR A 193 -5.17 -0.30 -8.32
N TYR A 194 -6.37 -0.56 -7.79
CA TYR A 194 -6.66 -0.35 -6.38
C TYR A 194 -7.05 -1.67 -5.72
N ILE A 195 -6.22 -2.14 -4.78
CA ILE A 195 -6.43 -3.40 -4.08
C ILE A 195 -6.89 -3.10 -2.66
N THR A 196 -8.12 -3.49 -2.34
CA THR A 196 -8.63 -3.43 -0.97
C THR A 196 -8.41 -4.75 -0.25
N VAL A 197 -7.51 -4.76 0.72
CA VAL A 197 -7.34 -5.90 1.64
C VAL A 197 -8.01 -5.58 2.97
N LYS A 198 -9.08 -6.34 3.25
CA LYS A 198 -9.90 -6.20 4.46
C LYS A 198 -9.33 -6.91 5.68
N GLN A 199 -8.44 -7.89 5.48
CA GLN A 199 -7.91 -8.73 6.55
C GLN A 199 -6.51 -8.29 6.92
N ASP A 200 -6.27 -8.03 8.21
CA ASP A 200 -4.97 -7.55 8.70
C ASP A 200 -3.82 -8.52 8.39
N TYR A 201 -4.09 -9.83 8.40
CA TYR A 201 -3.10 -10.86 8.08
C TYR A 201 -2.60 -10.76 6.63
N LEU A 202 -3.49 -10.45 5.68
CA LEU A 202 -3.17 -10.35 4.26
C LEU A 202 -2.43 -9.05 3.89
N ARG A 203 -2.55 -8.01 4.71
CA ARG A 203 -2.04 -6.67 4.37
C ARG A 203 -0.52 -6.61 4.25
N ASN A 204 0.20 -7.36 5.09
CA ASN A 204 1.66 -7.38 5.03
C ASN A 204 2.17 -8.22 3.86
N LEU A 205 1.50 -9.35 3.58
CA LEU A 205 1.79 -10.15 2.40
C LEU A 205 1.53 -9.36 1.12
N GLN A 206 0.46 -8.57 1.08
CA GLN A 206 0.19 -7.66 -0.02
C GLN A 206 1.34 -6.67 -0.22
N SER A 207 1.83 -6.01 0.83
CA SER A 207 2.97 -5.09 0.68
C SER A 207 4.24 -5.77 0.16
N LEU A 208 4.47 -7.04 0.52
CA LEU A 208 5.60 -7.82 0.02
C LEU A 208 5.45 -8.18 -1.47
N VAL A 209 4.22 -8.51 -1.89
CA VAL A 209 3.88 -8.76 -3.28
C VAL A 209 3.99 -7.48 -4.11
N GLU A 210 3.45 -6.37 -3.61
CA GLU A 210 3.50 -5.06 -4.27
C GLU A 210 4.95 -4.55 -4.44
N ALA A 211 5.85 -4.89 -3.51
CA ALA A 211 7.27 -4.59 -3.65
C ALA A 211 7.94 -5.30 -4.85
N ARG A 212 7.35 -6.41 -5.34
CA ARG A 212 7.77 -7.08 -6.59
C ARG A 212 7.12 -6.46 -7.82
N GLY A 213 5.94 -5.86 -7.66
CA GLY A 213 5.18 -5.20 -8.71
C GLY A 213 3.71 -5.09 -8.35
N VAL A 214 3.06 -4.03 -8.81
CA VAL A 214 1.61 -3.86 -8.66
C VAL A 214 0.94 -4.60 -9.83
N PRO A 215 -0.02 -5.51 -9.57
CA PRO A 215 -0.70 -6.24 -10.64
C PRO A 215 -1.53 -5.29 -11.50
N SER A 216 -1.80 -5.68 -12.74
CA SER A 216 -2.70 -4.92 -13.61
C SER A 216 -4.13 -4.92 -13.08
N SER A 217 -4.92 -3.91 -13.43
CA SER A 217 -6.32 -3.77 -12.98
C SER A 217 -7.23 -4.95 -13.37
N ARG A 218 -6.79 -5.79 -14.33
CA ARG A 218 -7.50 -6.98 -14.80
C ARG A 218 -6.88 -8.30 -14.33
N GLU A 219 -5.75 -8.25 -13.64
CA GLU A 219 -5.06 -9.44 -13.16
C GLU A 219 -5.58 -9.87 -11.80
N ILE A 220 -5.49 -11.17 -11.54
CA ILE A 220 -5.82 -11.75 -10.24
C ILE A 220 -4.71 -11.36 -9.26
N ASN A 221 -5.10 -10.90 -8.07
CA ASN A 221 -4.15 -10.57 -7.02
C ASN A 221 -3.46 -11.85 -6.49
N PRO A 222 -2.14 -12.02 -6.72
CA PRO A 222 -1.43 -13.23 -6.31
C PRO A 222 -1.26 -13.34 -4.79
N THR A 223 -1.54 -12.27 -4.03
CA THR A 223 -1.41 -12.25 -2.56
C THR A 223 -2.20 -13.38 -1.89
N ILE A 224 -3.39 -13.71 -2.40
CA ILE A 224 -4.23 -14.76 -1.80
C ILE A 224 -3.58 -16.13 -1.96
N PHE A 225 -3.01 -16.41 -3.13
CA PHE A 225 -2.25 -17.64 -3.38
C PHE A 225 -0.96 -17.71 -2.54
N MET A 226 -0.24 -16.59 -2.45
CA MET A 226 0.97 -16.48 -1.62
C MET A 226 0.67 -16.69 -0.14
N THR A 227 -0.52 -16.31 0.33
CA THR A 227 -0.92 -16.47 1.73
C THR A 227 -0.95 -17.91 2.19
N VAL A 228 -1.31 -18.83 1.29
CA VAL A 228 -1.39 -20.26 1.60
C VAL A 228 -0.06 -20.94 1.29
N THR A 229 0.55 -20.62 0.14
CA THR A 229 1.75 -21.31 -0.32
C THR A 229 3.01 -20.92 0.45
N VAL A 230 3.14 -19.68 0.90
CA VAL A 230 4.32 -19.21 1.63
C VAL A 230 4.50 -19.97 2.96
N PRO A 231 3.49 -20.07 3.85
CA PRO A 231 3.62 -20.87 5.08
C PRO A 231 3.91 -22.35 4.83
N ILE A 232 3.32 -22.95 3.79
CA ILE A 232 3.54 -24.36 3.46
C ILE A 232 4.98 -24.60 3.03
N ILE A 233 5.49 -23.80 2.10
CA ILE A 233 6.87 -23.94 1.60
C ILE A 233 7.87 -23.64 2.72
N PHE A 234 7.60 -22.62 3.54
CA PHE A 234 8.44 -22.33 4.70
C PHE A 234 8.49 -23.53 5.65
N GLY A 235 7.33 -24.12 5.97
CA GLY A 235 7.29 -25.27 6.85
C GLY A 235 8.01 -26.48 6.28
N LEU A 236 7.90 -26.75 4.98
CA LEU A 236 8.66 -27.81 4.32
C LEU A 236 10.18 -27.59 4.39
N MET A 237 10.64 -26.34 4.30
CA MET A 237 12.06 -25.97 4.34
C MET A 237 12.63 -25.94 5.76
N PHE A 238 11.83 -25.52 6.74
CA PHE A 238 12.29 -25.25 8.10
C PHE A 238 11.92 -26.35 9.11
N GLY A 239 10.94 -27.20 8.78
CA GLY A 239 10.19 -28.14 9.62
C GLY A 239 10.82 -28.64 10.92
N ASP A 240 10.86 -27.77 11.93
CA ASP A 240 11.34 -28.07 13.28
C ASP A 240 10.31 -27.55 14.29
N VAL A 241 9.86 -28.41 15.20
CA VAL A 241 8.83 -28.07 16.20
C VAL A 241 9.30 -26.98 17.16
N GLY A 242 10.55 -27.06 17.63
CA GLY A 242 11.08 -26.19 18.67
C GLY A 242 11.29 -24.77 18.15
N HIS A 243 12.02 -24.65 17.03
CA HIS A 243 12.26 -23.36 16.41
C HIS A 243 10.95 -22.72 15.90
N SER A 244 10.04 -23.51 15.33
CA SER A 244 8.76 -22.99 14.85
C SER A 244 7.82 -22.58 15.99
N ALA A 245 7.87 -23.27 17.13
CA ALA A 245 7.16 -22.85 18.34
C ALA A 245 7.68 -21.50 18.86
N ILE A 246 8.99 -21.27 18.86
CA ILE A 246 9.58 -19.97 19.22
C ILE A 246 9.10 -18.88 18.25
N LEU A 247 9.13 -19.14 16.94
CA LEU A 247 8.63 -18.20 15.92
C LEU A 247 7.14 -17.91 16.09
N LEU A 248 6.33 -18.92 16.40
CA LEU A 248 4.90 -18.78 16.64
C LEU A 248 4.61 -17.91 17.87
N VAL A 249 5.27 -18.20 18.99
CA VAL A 249 5.12 -17.44 20.24
C VAL A 249 5.62 -16.01 20.06
N GLY A 250 6.77 -15.81 19.41
CA GLY A 250 7.31 -14.48 19.09
C GLY A 250 6.38 -13.67 18.18
N GLY A 251 5.82 -14.31 17.15
CA GLY A 251 4.83 -13.71 16.25
C GLY A 251 3.55 -13.30 16.98
N LEU A 252 3.03 -14.17 17.86
CA LEU A 252 1.82 -13.90 18.64
C LEU A 252 2.04 -12.77 19.65
N LEU A 253 3.20 -12.74 20.31
CA LEU A 253 3.59 -11.67 21.22
C LEU A 253 3.67 -10.33 20.49
N LEU A 254 4.33 -10.27 19.34
CA LEU A 254 4.40 -9.06 18.51
C LEU A 254 3.01 -8.62 18.03
N TRP A 255 2.14 -9.58 17.66
CA TRP A 255 0.78 -9.26 17.25
C TRP A 255 -0.05 -8.68 18.41
N TRP A 256 0.15 -9.18 19.61
CA TRP A 256 -0.48 -8.64 20.81
C TRP A 256 0.03 -7.23 21.16
N VAL A 257 1.34 -6.98 21.06
CA VAL A 257 1.94 -5.63 21.22
C VAL A 257 1.36 -4.65 20.20
N ARG A 258 1.22 -5.08 18.94
CA ARG A 258 0.58 -4.28 17.88
C ARG A 258 -0.87 -3.93 18.23
N LYS A 259 -1.66 -4.89 18.74
CA LYS A 259 -3.06 -4.65 19.14
C LYS A 259 -3.19 -3.64 20.30
N ARG A 260 -2.18 -3.51 21.15
CA ARG A 260 -2.11 -2.49 22.21
C ARG A 260 -1.80 -1.07 21.73
N GLY A 261 -1.67 -0.87 20.42
CA GLY A 261 -1.48 0.46 19.83
C GLY A 261 -0.04 0.99 19.89
N VAL A 262 0.93 0.13 20.24
CA VAL A 262 2.35 0.49 20.18
C VAL A 262 2.72 0.74 18.71
N ARG A 263 3.17 1.97 18.42
CA ARG A 263 3.69 2.34 17.10
C ARG A 263 5.21 2.35 17.18
N ALA A 264 5.85 1.65 16.26
CA ALA A 264 7.31 1.65 16.13
C ALA A 264 7.68 2.16 14.72
N SER A 265 8.70 3.01 14.64
CA SER A 265 9.26 3.48 13.36
C SER A 265 10.52 2.66 12.99
N GLY A 266 10.91 2.74 11.71
CA GLY A 266 12.07 2.03 11.15
C GLY A 266 11.96 0.51 11.20
N ILE A 267 13.08 -0.16 11.47
CA ILE A 267 13.20 -1.64 11.47
C ILE A 267 12.21 -2.28 12.46
N LYS A 268 12.01 -1.68 13.64
CA LYS A 268 11.05 -2.16 14.63
C LYS A 268 9.61 -2.10 14.11
N GLY A 269 9.28 -1.09 13.31
CA GLY A 269 7.99 -0.97 12.63
C GLY A 269 7.78 -2.08 11.61
N ILE A 270 8.81 -2.44 10.84
CA ILE A 270 8.75 -3.55 9.86
C ILE A 270 8.46 -4.87 10.57
N ILE A 271 9.20 -5.17 11.65
CA ILE A 271 9.01 -6.41 12.42
C ILE A 271 7.62 -6.45 13.06
N LEU A 272 7.19 -5.36 13.69
CA LEU A 272 5.87 -5.28 14.32
C LEU A 272 4.73 -5.40 13.29
N ASN A 273 4.94 -4.84 12.10
CA ASN A 273 3.98 -4.98 11.00
C ASN A 273 3.95 -6.42 10.49
N GLY A 274 5.10 -7.08 10.35
CA GLY A 274 5.22 -8.47 9.90
C GLY A 274 4.71 -9.55 10.86
N ALA A 275 4.27 -9.21 12.07
CA ALA A 275 3.83 -10.17 13.10
C ALA A 275 2.78 -11.21 12.62
N PRO A 276 1.74 -10.84 11.84
CA PRO A 276 0.78 -11.82 11.33
C PRO A 276 1.42 -12.85 10.39
N LEU A 277 2.34 -12.40 9.51
CA LEU A 277 3.09 -13.29 8.62
C LEU A 277 3.97 -14.24 9.44
N LEU A 278 4.71 -13.72 10.43
CA LEU A 278 5.58 -14.52 11.30
C LEU A 278 4.79 -15.61 12.05
N THR A 279 3.59 -15.28 12.51
CA THR A 279 2.67 -16.21 13.16
C THR A 279 2.29 -17.35 12.22
N ALA A 280 1.94 -17.04 10.97
CA ALA A 280 1.60 -18.07 9.99
C ALA A 280 2.77 -18.94 9.56
N LEU A 281 3.97 -18.35 9.44
CA LEU A 281 5.21 -19.12 9.21
C LEU A 281 5.47 -20.09 10.38
N GLY A 282 5.28 -19.65 11.62
CA GLY A 282 5.37 -20.50 12.80
C GLY A 282 4.35 -21.65 12.79
N ILE A 283 3.10 -21.40 12.38
CA ILE A 283 2.09 -22.47 12.23
C ILE A 283 2.52 -23.49 11.16
N GLY A 284 2.96 -23.00 9.98
CA GLY A 284 3.44 -23.87 8.91
C GLY A 284 4.62 -24.73 9.36
N GLY A 285 5.64 -24.12 9.96
CA GLY A 285 6.80 -24.82 10.50
C GLY A 285 6.46 -25.81 11.60
N LEU A 286 5.48 -25.51 12.45
CA LEU A 286 5.04 -26.43 13.50
C LEU A 286 4.38 -27.68 12.90
N ILE A 287 3.48 -27.50 11.93
CA ILE A 287 2.80 -28.61 11.24
C ILE A 287 3.84 -29.53 10.59
N PHE A 288 4.77 -28.97 9.83
CA PHE A 288 5.80 -29.76 9.15
C PHE A 288 6.86 -30.32 10.11
N GLY A 289 7.14 -29.65 11.24
CA GLY A 289 7.99 -30.18 12.30
C GLY A 289 7.39 -31.43 12.96
N PHE A 290 6.08 -31.45 13.21
CA PHE A 290 5.40 -32.66 13.72
C PHE A 290 5.37 -33.79 12.70
N ILE A 291 5.28 -33.44 11.41
CA ILE A 291 5.34 -34.36 10.27
C ILE A 291 6.73 -34.98 10.14
N TYR A 292 7.80 -34.21 10.33
CA TYR A 292 9.18 -34.71 10.29
C TYR A 292 9.60 -35.40 11.58
N GLY A 293 9.04 -35.00 12.73
CA GLY A 293 9.40 -35.56 14.04
C GLY A 293 10.66 -34.96 14.63
N GLU A 294 10.98 -33.71 14.31
CA GLU A 294 12.21 -33.05 14.77
C GLU A 294 11.93 -31.96 15.80
N LEU A 295 12.71 -31.95 16.88
CA LEU A 295 12.70 -30.91 17.92
C LEU A 295 14.11 -30.34 18.11
N PHE A 296 14.33 -29.08 17.76
CA PHE A 296 15.66 -28.43 17.80
C PHE A 296 16.74 -29.18 17.01
N GLY A 297 16.35 -29.81 15.89
CA GLY A 297 17.23 -30.64 15.06
C GLY A 297 17.55 -32.03 15.63
N TYR A 298 16.89 -32.46 16.71
CA TYR A 298 17.06 -33.78 17.31
C TYR A 298 15.75 -34.57 17.34
N GLU A 299 15.71 -35.71 16.64
CA GLU A 299 14.56 -36.64 16.66
C GLU A 299 14.40 -37.31 18.03
N SER A 300 15.50 -37.60 18.72
CA SER A 300 15.49 -38.19 20.06
C SER A 300 14.80 -37.29 21.08
N TRP A 301 14.92 -35.97 20.93
CA TRP A 301 14.25 -35.01 21.80
C TRP A 301 12.75 -34.94 21.51
N PHE A 302 12.37 -35.06 20.23
CA PHE A 302 10.97 -35.14 19.86
C PHE A 302 10.31 -36.39 20.46
N GLU A 303 10.93 -37.56 20.31
CA GLU A 303 10.42 -38.81 20.85
C GLU A 303 10.35 -38.79 22.38
N ALA A 304 11.36 -38.22 23.06
CA ALA A 304 11.36 -38.09 24.51
C ALA A 304 10.23 -37.19 25.03
N VAL A 305 9.83 -36.18 24.27
CA VAL A 305 8.79 -35.21 24.67
C VAL A 305 7.39 -35.68 24.28
N PHE A 306 7.23 -36.27 23.10
CA PHE A 306 5.92 -36.61 22.52
C PHE A 306 5.59 -38.11 22.57
N GLY A 307 6.54 -38.98 22.92
CA GLY A 307 6.34 -40.42 23.06
C GLY A 307 5.96 -41.14 21.76
N TYR A 308 6.20 -40.50 20.62
CA TYR A 308 5.81 -40.97 19.29
C TYR A 308 6.93 -40.70 18.30
N ARG A 309 7.27 -41.70 17.48
CA ARG A 309 8.05 -41.50 16.26
C ARG A 309 7.11 -41.45 15.06
N PRO A 310 7.04 -40.34 14.31
CA PRO A 310 6.21 -40.29 13.13
C PRO A 310 6.70 -41.35 12.11
N PRO A 311 5.79 -42.14 11.51
CA PRO A 311 6.15 -43.01 10.42
C PRO A 311 6.68 -42.14 9.27
N PRO A 312 7.61 -42.67 8.45
CA PRO A 312 8.13 -41.93 7.31
C PRO A 312 6.96 -41.49 6.44
N LEU A 313 6.81 -40.17 6.27
CA LEU A 313 5.75 -39.60 5.46
C LEU A 313 5.78 -40.25 4.07
N ARG A 314 4.62 -40.76 3.63
CA ARG A 314 4.36 -41.25 2.27
C ARG A 314 3.12 -40.53 1.77
N ILE A 315 3.30 -39.52 0.92
CA ILE A 315 2.19 -38.85 0.25
C ILE A 315 2.10 -39.41 -1.18
N GLU A 316 0.99 -40.07 -1.50
CA GLU A 316 0.68 -40.53 -2.86
C GLU A 316 -0.03 -39.41 -3.62
N LEU A 317 0.64 -38.84 -4.63
CA LEU A 317 0.04 -37.88 -5.56
C LEU A 317 -0.17 -38.54 -6.93
N GLY A 318 -1.34 -39.16 -7.11
CA GLY A 318 -1.87 -39.61 -8.40
C GLY A 318 -1.43 -41.01 -8.88
N ALA A 319 -2.15 -41.53 -9.88
CA ALA A 319 -2.14 -42.92 -10.38
C ALA A 319 -0.80 -43.44 -10.97
N ALA A 320 0.28 -42.64 -10.90
CA ALA A 320 1.61 -43.00 -11.41
C ALA A 320 2.63 -43.35 -10.30
N GLY A 321 2.20 -43.49 -9.04
CA GLY A 321 3.02 -44.11 -7.99
C GLY A 321 4.31 -43.35 -7.67
N VAL A 322 4.21 -42.05 -7.43
CA VAL A 322 5.35 -41.22 -7.03
C VAL A 322 5.36 -41.04 -5.51
N TRP A 323 6.45 -41.47 -4.87
CA TRP A 323 6.64 -41.45 -3.42
C TRP A 323 7.23 -40.11 -2.97
N ILE A 324 6.54 -39.38 -2.10
CA ILE A 324 7.21 -38.43 -1.19
C ILE A 324 7.66 -39.29 -0.03
N ILE A 325 8.94 -39.67 0.04
CA ILE A 325 9.54 -40.30 1.21
C ILE A 325 10.03 -39.17 2.10
N SER A 326 9.74 -39.23 3.40
CA SER A 326 10.34 -38.32 4.40
C SER A 326 11.81 -38.02 4.05
N PRO A 327 12.26 -36.75 4.04
CA PRO A 327 13.62 -36.38 3.66
C PRO A 327 14.71 -37.00 4.53
N LEU A 328 14.36 -37.77 5.57
CA LEU A 328 15.26 -38.18 6.64
C LEU A 328 15.20 -39.68 6.97
N THR A 329 14.61 -40.53 6.12
CA THR A 329 14.85 -41.98 6.28
C THR A 329 16.35 -42.26 6.15
N GLU A 330 16.91 -43.03 7.10
CA GLU A 330 18.34 -43.31 7.28
C GLU A 330 19.11 -43.67 5.99
N GLU A 331 18.43 -44.19 4.98
CA GLU A 331 19.07 -44.73 3.78
C GLU A 331 19.45 -43.68 2.71
N ALA A 332 18.81 -42.49 2.63
CA ALA A 332 19.16 -41.47 1.60
C ALA A 332 18.49 -40.07 1.78
N PRO A 333 18.87 -39.26 2.78
CA PRO A 333 18.17 -38.02 3.08
C PRO A 333 18.21 -36.96 1.95
N LEU A 334 19.36 -36.86 1.28
CA LEU A 334 19.59 -35.92 0.18
C LEU A 334 18.75 -36.26 -1.07
N SER A 335 18.57 -37.54 -1.37
CA SER A 335 17.76 -37.99 -2.52
C SER A 335 16.28 -37.71 -2.29
N ASN A 336 15.79 -37.97 -1.09
CA ASN A 336 14.39 -37.75 -0.72
C ASN A 336 14.02 -36.26 -0.68
N ALA A 337 14.91 -35.42 -0.14
CA ALA A 337 14.76 -33.97 -0.20
C ALA A 337 14.72 -33.48 -1.66
N PHE A 338 15.60 -34.00 -2.51
CA PHE A 338 15.65 -33.65 -3.93
C PHE A 338 14.36 -34.04 -4.67
N HIS A 339 13.85 -35.26 -4.47
CA HIS A 339 12.59 -35.72 -5.08
C HIS A 339 11.39 -34.89 -4.63
N THR A 340 11.34 -34.51 -3.35
CA THR A 340 10.26 -33.66 -2.81
C THR A 340 10.28 -32.25 -3.43
N ILE A 341 11.46 -31.64 -3.54
CA ILE A 341 11.63 -30.33 -4.20
C ILE A 341 11.23 -30.42 -5.69
N LEU A 342 11.62 -31.50 -6.36
CA LEU A 342 11.37 -31.72 -7.78
C LEU A 342 9.89 -31.96 -8.10
N GLN A 343 9.06 -32.34 -7.13
CA GLN A 343 7.62 -32.50 -7.29
C GLN A 343 6.85 -31.21 -6.99
N ILE A 344 7.27 -30.46 -5.97
CA ILE A 344 6.60 -29.21 -5.56
C ILE A 344 6.88 -28.08 -6.56
N GLY A 345 8.09 -28.02 -7.11
CA GLY A 345 8.48 -27.02 -8.10
C GLY A 345 7.55 -26.97 -9.32
N PRO A 346 7.38 -28.08 -10.06
CA PRO A 346 6.50 -28.16 -11.22
C PRO A 346 5.03 -27.89 -10.88
N PHE A 347 4.51 -28.37 -9.74
CA PHE A 347 3.14 -28.07 -9.33
C PHE A 347 2.92 -26.57 -9.10
N ARG A 348 3.90 -25.88 -8.50
CA ARG A 348 3.84 -24.43 -8.30
C ARG A 348 3.98 -23.65 -9.61
N ILE A 349 4.82 -24.13 -10.53
CA ILE A 349 4.95 -23.54 -11.87
C ILE A 349 3.62 -23.71 -12.62
N LEU A 350 3.01 -24.91 -12.58
CA LEU A 350 1.74 -25.18 -13.22
C LEU A 350 0.61 -24.33 -12.62
N ALA A 351 0.53 -24.23 -11.28
CA ALA A 351 -0.43 -23.39 -10.58
C ALA A 351 -0.19 -21.88 -10.74
N GLY A 352 1.00 -21.47 -11.16
CA GLY A 352 1.30 -20.07 -11.52
C GLY A 352 1.08 -19.75 -13.00
N VAL A 353 0.99 -20.78 -13.86
CA VAL A 353 0.71 -20.66 -15.30
C VAL A 353 -0.80 -20.77 -15.58
N LEU A 354 -1.53 -21.55 -14.77
CA LEU A 354 -3.00 -21.63 -14.73
C LEU A 354 -3.60 -20.44 -13.99
#